data_AF-A0A662ZDA2-F1
#
_entry.id   AF-A0A662ZDA2-F1
#
_cell.length_a   1.000
_cell.length_b   1.000
_cell.length_c   1.000
_cell.angle_alpha   90.00
_cell.angle_beta   90.00
_cell.angle_gamma   90.00
#
_symmetry.space_group_name_H-M   'P 1'
#
loop_
_entity.id
_entity.type
_entity.pdbx_description
1 polymer ?
#
loop_
_entity_poly.entity_id
_entity_poly.type
_entity_poly.pdbx_seq_one_letter_code
_entity_poly.pdbx_strand_id
1 'polypeptide(L)'
;MNSLIKKLPNIYYQTISSRGVTYVKSFDENKWLPEKKYAIKTNTRTIGKINSGNGAGLILFEESFLKSRPEYKDIAIVRYYDEEQKKWELRIEEDHSSEIITSLKVNSKHEVTDVISVGTYLLFTKLIEKDT
;
A
#
# COMPACT_ATOMS: atom_id res chain seq x y z
N MET A 1 -13.37 -12.19 -13.01
CA MET A 1 -12.26 -11.38 -12.45
C MET A 1 -12.48 -10.97 -10.99
N ASN A 2 -13.54 -10.22 -10.62
CA ASN A 2 -13.82 -9.85 -9.21
C ASN A 2 -13.98 -11.03 -8.22
N SER A 3 -14.10 -12.26 -8.70
CA SER A 3 -14.22 -13.46 -7.86
C SER A 3 -12.90 -13.88 -7.19
N LEU A 4 -11.74 -13.55 -7.76
CA LEU A 4 -10.44 -13.99 -7.23
C LEU A 4 -9.94 -13.11 -6.08
N ILE A 5 -10.10 -11.79 -6.18
CA ILE A 5 -9.82 -10.88 -5.05
C ILE A 5 -10.66 -11.26 -3.82
N LYS A 6 -11.93 -11.62 -4.03
CA LYS A 6 -12.84 -12.08 -2.96
C LYS A 6 -12.44 -13.42 -2.32
N LYS A 7 -11.58 -14.20 -2.99
CA LYS A 7 -11.07 -15.49 -2.48
C LYS A 7 -9.74 -15.33 -1.73
N LEU A 8 -9.16 -14.13 -1.69
CA LEU A 8 -7.97 -13.88 -0.88
C LEU A 8 -8.32 -14.10 0.60
N PRO A 9 -7.38 -14.60 1.41
CA PRO A 9 -7.56 -14.62 2.84
C PRO A 9 -7.71 -13.20 3.38
N ASN A 10 -8.09 -13.07 4.65
CA ASN A 10 -8.04 -11.77 5.31
C ASN A 10 -6.60 -11.27 5.31
N ILE A 11 -6.35 -10.12 4.69
CA ILE A 11 -5.00 -9.56 4.55
C ILE A 11 -4.88 -8.17 5.18
N TYR A 12 -3.68 -7.83 5.58
CA TYR A 12 -3.27 -6.49 6.01
C TYR A 12 -1.85 -6.21 5.54
N TYR A 13 -1.47 -4.92 5.59
CA TYR A 13 -0.21 -4.43 5.06
C TYR A 13 0.67 -3.94 6.21
N GLN A 14 1.92 -4.38 6.24
CA GLN A 14 2.93 -3.86 7.14
C GLN A 14 4.01 -3.15 6.32
N THR A 15 3.94 -1.83 6.30
CA THR A 15 4.88 -0.99 5.56
C THR A 15 6.15 -0.74 6.37
N ILE A 16 7.30 -0.95 5.75
CA ILE A 16 8.62 -0.55 6.26
C ILE A 16 9.21 0.46 5.29
N SER A 17 8.80 1.72 5.43
CA SER A 17 9.14 2.79 4.48
C SER A 17 10.65 3.01 4.34
N SER A 18 11.44 2.86 5.41
CA SER A 18 12.91 2.95 5.37
C SER A 18 13.58 1.89 4.50
N ARG A 19 12.90 0.77 4.24
CA ARG A 19 13.39 -0.31 3.38
C ARG A 19 12.75 -0.29 1.99
N GLY A 20 11.83 0.64 1.73
CA GLY A 20 11.08 0.68 0.47
C GLY A 20 10.21 -0.56 0.23
N VAL A 21 9.74 -1.23 1.29
CA VAL A 21 9.00 -2.49 1.19
C VAL A 21 7.72 -2.46 2.03
N THR A 22 6.65 -3.03 1.49
CA THR A 22 5.42 -3.32 2.24
C THR A 22 5.15 -4.82 2.21
N TYR A 23 5.06 -5.45 3.38
CA TYR A 23 4.71 -6.86 3.50
C TYR A 23 3.19 -7.03 3.46
N VAL A 24 2.73 -8.01 2.68
CA VAL A 24 1.33 -8.45 2.64
C VAL A 24 1.20 -9.65 3.56
N LYS A 25 0.39 -9.51 4.60
CA LYS A 25 0.22 -10.52 5.64
C LYS A 25 -1.22 -11.00 5.69
N SER A 26 -1.42 -12.31 5.81
CA SER A 26 -2.72 -12.88 6.12
C SER A 26 -2.90 -13.07 7.62
N PHE A 27 -4.15 -13.14 8.07
CA PHE A 27 -4.53 -13.43 9.45
C PHE A 27 -5.84 -14.23 9.47
N ASP A 28 -6.08 -14.97 10.55
CA ASP A 28 -7.32 -15.76 10.68
C ASP A 28 -8.45 -14.90 11.22
N GLU A 29 -8.22 -14.21 12.34
CA GLU A 29 -9.23 -13.39 13.01
C GLU A 29 -8.61 -12.19 13.75
N ASN A 30 -9.47 -11.24 14.16
CA ASN A 30 -9.10 -10.21 15.12
C ASN A 30 -9.59 -10.66 16.51
N LYS A 31 -8.68 -10.87 17.45
CA LYS A 31 -8.97 -11.26 18.84
C LYS A 31 -8.85 -10.06 19.77
N TRP A 32 -9.89 -9.77 20.54
CA TRP A 32 -9.86 -8.74 21.58
C TRP A 32 -8.99 -9.21 22.76
N LEU A 33 -8.05 -8.37 23.20
CA LEU A 33 -7.24 -8.60 24.40
C LEU A 33 -7.67 -7.61 25.49
N PRO A 34 -8.49 -8.04 26.48
CA PRO A 34 -9.00 -7.16 27.54
C PRO A 34 -7.88 -6.45 28.31
N GLU A 35 -6.79 -7.14 28.59
CA GLU A 35 -5.64 -6.64 29.35
C GLU A 35 -4.87 -5.55 28.59
N LYS A 36 -4.98 -5.53 27.27
CA LYS A 36 -4.33 -4.55 26.40
C LYS A 36 -5.29 -3.46 25.88
N LYS A 37 -6.60 -3.65 26.05
CA LYS A 37 -7.66 -2.76 25.54
C LYS A 37 -7.60 -2.52 24.03
N TYR A 38 -7.08 -3.48 23.27
CA TYR A 38 -7.09 -3.45 21.80
C TYR A 38 -7.21 -4.85 21.20
N ALA A 39 -7.64 -4.92 19.94
CA ALA A 39 -7.68 -6.17 19.18
C ALA A 39 -6.35 -6.45 18.48
N ILE A 40 -5.92 -7.72 18.47
CA ILE A 40 -4.78 -8.20 17.70
C ILE A 40 -5.22 -9.09 16.56
N LYS A 41 -4.43 -9.15 15.50
CA LYS A 41 -4.55 -10.18 14.46
C LYS A 41 -3.85 -11.45 14.93
N THR A 42 -4.55 -12.58 14.87
CA THR A 42 -4.00 -13.89 15.28
C THR A 42 -3.53 -14.69 14.05
N ASN A 43 -2.63 -15.65 14.30
CA ASN A 43 -2.08 -16.55 13.28
C ASN A 43 -1.57 -15.83 12.02
N THR A 44 -0.90 -14.70 12.23
CA THR A 44 -0.44 -13.87 11.12
C THR A 44 0.71 -14.54 10.38
N ARG A 45 0.66 -14.56 9.05
CA ARG A 45 1.74 -15.04 8.19
C ARG A 45 1.94 -14.10 7.01
N THR A 46 3.20 -13.89 6.62
CA THR A 46 3.50 -13.18 5.37
C THR A 46 3.11 -14.07 4.21
N ILE A 47 2.42 -13.50 3.23
CA ILE A 47 2.00 -14.20 2.01
C ILE A 47 2.59 -13.56 0.76
N GLY A 48 3.19 -12.36 0.89
CA GLY A 48 3.82 -11.66 -0.20
C GLY A 48 4.41 -10.32 0.22
N LYS A 49 4.95 -9.61 -0.75
CA LYS A 49 5.52 -8.27 -0.57
C LYS A 49 5.23 -7.37 -1.77
N ILE A 50 5.25 -6.07 -1.54
CA ILE A 50 5.27 -5.03 -2.55
C ILE A 50 6.61 -4.31 -2.40
N ASN A 51 7.36 -4.18 -3.49
CA ASN A 51 8.63 -3.45 -3.51
C ASN A 51 8.40 -1.93 -3.59
N SER A 52 7.58 -1.41 -2.66
CA SER A 52 7.33 0.01 -2.51
C SER A 52 7.08 0.37 -1.04
N GLY A 53 7.72 1.43 -0.57
CA GLY A 53 7.56 1.96 0.79
C GLY A 53 6.27 2.75 1.03
N ASN A 54 5.48 3.00 -0.02
CA ASN A 54 4.12 3.58 0.09
C ASN A 54 3.02 2.49 0.05
N GLY A 55 3.39 1.24 -0.19
CA GLY A 55 2.50 0.09 -0.27
C GLY A 55 1.62 0.02 -1.53
N ALA A 56 1.85 0.86 -2.54
CA ALA A 56 1.25 0.72 -3.86
C ALA A 56 2.15 -0.15 -4.77
N GLY A 57 1.56 -0.99 -5.61
CA GLY A 57 2.26 -1.80 -6.59
C GLY A 57 1.83 -3.26 -6.60
N LEU A 58 2.54 -4.03 -7.42
CA LEU A 58 2.34 -5.47 -7.60
C LEU A 58 2.66 -6.24 -6.31
N ILE A 59 1.75 -7.14 -5.93
CA ILE A 59 1.96 -8.09 -4.84
C ILE A 59 2.75 -9.28 -5.39
N LEU A 60 3.99 -9.41 -4.93
CA LEU A 60 4.83 -10.58 -5.16
C LEU A 60 4.52 -11.61 -4.10
N PHE A 61 3.68 -12.60 -4.43
CA PHE A 61 3.33 -13.68 -3.51
C PHE A 61 4.52 -14.59 -3.19
N GLU A 62 4.57 -15.07 -1.95
CA GLU A 62 5.54 -16.07 -1.53
C GLU A 62 5.24 -17.42 -2.18
N GLU A 63 6.29 -18.19 -2.51
CA GLU A 63 6.15 -19.51 -3.12
C GLU A 63 5.34 -20.47 -2.24
N SER A 64 5.47 -20.36 -0.92
CA SER A 64 4.68 -21.13 0.07
C SER A 64 3.18 -20.88 -0.07
N PHE A 65 2.78 -19.62 -0.26
CA PHE A 65 1.40 -19.23 -0.50
C PHE A 65 0.92 -19.78 -1.85
N LEU A 66 1.69 -19.60 -2.92
CA LEU A 66 1.36 -20.09 -4.26
C LEU A 66 1.23 -21.61 -4.34
N LYS A 67 2.04 -22.36 -3.57
CA LYS A 67 1.89 -23.83 -3.44
C LYS A 67 0.53 -24.22 -2.85
N SER A 68 0.05 -23.46 -1.87
CA SER A 68 -1.25 -23.71 -1.24
C SER A 68 -2.43 -23.15 -2.03
N ARG A 69 -2.18 -22.21 -2.94
CA ARG A 69 -3.17 -21.46 -3.72
C ARG A 69 -2.68 -21.29 -5.16
N PRO A 70 -2.59 -22.38 -5.93
CA PRO A 70 -2.03 -22.34 -7.29
C PRO A 70 -2.84 -21.45 -8.24
N GLU A 71 -4.10 -21.15 -7.90
CA GLU A 71 -4.94 -20.23 -8.68
C GLU A 71 -4.39 -18.81 -8.79
N TYR A 72 -3.44 -18.39 -7.93
CA TYR A 72 -2.80 -17.07 -8.00
C TYR A 72 -1.43 -17.07 -8.68
N LYS A 73 -0.91 -18.23 -9.10
CA LYS A 73 0.45 -18.35 -9.63
C LYS A 73 0.70 -17.44 -10.84
N ASP A 74 -0.27 -17.37 -11.73
CA ASP A 74 -0.20 -16.62 -12.98
C ASP A 74 -1.13 -15.40 -12.95
N ILE A 75 -1.38 -14.83 -11.77
CA ILE A 75 -2.22 -13.63 -11.61
C ILE A 75 -1.39 -12.47 -11.05
N ALA A 76 -1.41 -11.32 -11.74
CA ALA A 76 -0.88 -10.08 -11.20
C ALA A 76 -1.95 -9.37 -10.36
N ILE A 77 -1.72 -9.25 -9.05
CA ILE A 77 -2.60 -8.48 -8.16
C ILE A 77 -1.88 -7.21 -7.73
N VAL A 78 -2.46 -6.06 -8.05
CA VAL A 78 -1.88 -4.75 -7.78
C VAL A 78 -2.68 -4.03 -6.70
N ARG A 79 -1.99 -3.48 -5.71
CA ARG A 79 -2.55 -2.55 -4.73
C ARG A 79 -2.35 -1.12 -5.22
N TYR A 80 -3.42 -0.34 -5.25
CA TYR A 80 -3.38 1.07 -5.63
C TYR A 80 -4.25 1.90 -4.68
N TYR A 81 -3.98 3.19 -4.64
CA TYR A 81 -4.84 4.14 -3.95
C TYR A 81 -5.81 4.74 -4.97
N ASP A 82 -7.10 4.51 -4.77
CA ASP A 82 -8.17 5.14 -5.55
C ASP A 82 -8.34 6.57 -5.02
N GLU A 83 -7.89 7.55 -5.81
CA GLU A 83 -7.95 8.97 -5.47
C GLU A 83 -9.38 9.53 -5.48
N GLU A 84 -10.29 8.93 -6.25
CA GLU A 84 -11.68 9.35 -6.33
C GLU A 84 -12.44 8.90 -5.08
N GLN A 85 -12.24 7.63 -4.69
CA GLN A 85 -12.88 7.04 -3.52
C GLN A 85 -12.09 7.23 -2.22
N LYS A 86 -10.91 7.85 -2.30
CA LYS A 86 -9.99 8.11 -1.18
C LYS A 86 -9.67 6.86 -0.36
N LYS A 87 -9.52 5.71 -1.00
CA LYS A 87 -9.31 4.42 -0.32
C LYS A 87 -8.33 3.53 -1.08
N TRP A 88 -7.74 2.58 -0.35
CA TRP A 88 -6.87 1.56 -0.94
C TRP A 88 -7.69 0.42 -1.54
N GLU A 89 -7.39 0.04 -2.76
CA GLU A 89 -8.05 -1.04 -3.49
C GLU A 89 -7.04 -2.04 -4.08
N LEU A 90 -7.59 -3.16 -4.54
CA LEU A 90 -6.88 -4.20 -5.27
C LEU A 90 -7.51 -4.36 -6.65
N ARG A 91 -6.68 -4.57 -7.66
CA ARG A 91 -7.12 -5.00 -8.99
C ARG A 91 -6.30 -6.19 -9.47
N ILE A 92 -6.89 -6.94 -10.40
CA ILE A 92 -6.20 -7.98 -11.15
C ILE A 92 -5.76 -7.36 -12.47
N GLU A 93 -4.50 -7.55 -12.81
CA GLU A 93 -3.94 -7.24 -14.12
C GLU A 93 -3.66 -8.56 -14.85
N GLU A 94 -3.94 -8.59 -16.16
CA GLU A 94 -3.77 -9.79 -16.98
C GLU A 94 -2.31 -10.02 -17.40
N ASP A 95 -1.46 -9.02 -17.22
CA ASP A 95 -0.04 -9.07 -17.55
C ASP A 95 0.84 -8.91 -16.30
N HIS A 96 1.82 -9.79 -16.14
CA HIS A 96 2.84 -9.73 -15.08
C HIS A 96 3.95 -8.72 -15.41
N SER A 97 3.95 -8.21 -16.64
CA SER A 97 4.91 -7.21 -17.13
C SER A 97 4.65 -5.80 -16.61
N SER A 98 3.58 -5.58 -15.83
CA SER A 98 3.20 -4.28 -15.29
C SER A 98 4.27 -3.73 -14.36
N GLU A 99 5.25 -3.07 -14.96
CA GLU A 99 6.10 -2.11 -14.31
C GLU A 99 5.21 -1.09 -13.62
N ILE A 100 5.60 -0.75 -12.40
CA ILE A 100 5.03 0.31 -11.60
C ILE A 100 4.78 1.52 -12.52
N ILE A 101 3.52 1.93 -12.67
CA ILE A 101 3.21 3.24 -13.26
C ILE A 101 3.63 4.29 -12.23
N THR A 102 4.93 4.58 -12.20
CA THR A 102 5.48 5.83 -11.71
C THR A 102 5.38 6.82 -12.87
N SER A 103 4.63 7.90 -12.65
CA SER A 103 4.31 8.98 -13.60
C SER A 103 3.08 8.74 -14.49
N LEU A 104 1.93 9.16 -13.97
CA LEU A 104 1.08 10.02 -14.79
C LEU A 104 1.91 11.29 -15.06
N LYS A 105 2.53 11.36 -16.23
CA LYS A 105 2.86 12.65 -16.85
C LYS A 105 1.54 13.37 -17.06
N VAL A 106 1.11 14.13 -16.05
CA VAL A 106 0.15 15.20 -16.29
C VAL A 106 0.93 16.25 -17.05
N ASN A 107 0.66 16.36 -18.35
CA ASN A 107 0.94 17.56 -19.13
C ASN A 107 0.12 18.70 -18.54
N SER A 108 0.50 19.20 -17.36
CA SER A 108 0.02 20.49 -16.88
C SER A 108 0.98 21.54 -17.42
N LYS A 109 0.46 22.38 -18.32
CA LYS A 109 1.09 23.54 -18.95
C LYS A 109 1.47 24.66 -17.96
N HIS A 110 1.94 24.34 -16.77
CA HIS A 110 2.42 25.32 -15.80
C HIS A 110 3.84 24.95 -15.41
N GLU A 111 4.80 25.59 -16.08
CA GLU A 111 6.19 25.67 -15.64
C GLU A 111 6.23 26.23 -14.23
N VAL A 112 6.60 25.40 -13.26
CA VAL A 112 7.04 25.86 -11.95
C VAL A 112 8.53 26.14 -12.09
N THR A 113 8.89 27.41 -12.27
CA THR A 113 10.27 27.84 -12.49
C THR A 113 11.11 27.92 -11.22
N ASP A 114 10.49 27.85 -10.03
CA ASP A 114 11.20 27.77 -8.75
C ASP A 114 10.39 27.02 -7.69
N VAL A 115 11.04 26.13 -6.95
CA VAL A 115 10.52 25.49 -5.73
C VAL A 115 11.32 26.03 -4.56
N ILE A 116 10.76 26.98 -3.82
CA ILE A 116 11.34 27.39 -2.54
C ILE A 116 10.98 26.32 -1.52
N SER A 117 11.95 25.48 -1.15
CA SER A 117 11.84 24.60 0.01
C SER A 117 11.88 25.44 1.27
N VAL A 118 10.71 25.88 1.72
CA VAL A 118 10.56 26.57 3.00
C VAL A 118 10.43 25.48 4.06
N GLY A 119 11.56 25.11 4.67
CA GLY A 119 11.60 24.12 5.75
C GLY A 119 10.56 24.44 6.83
N THR A 120 9.97 23.40 7.43
CA THR A 120 8.83 23.44 8.36
C THR A 120 8.95 24.54 9.44
N TYR A 121 10.18 24.86 9.83
CA TYR A 121 10.51 25.97 10.73
C TYR A 121 9.91 27.32 10.30
N LEU A 122 10.10 27.75 9.05
CA LEU A 122 9.62 29.06 8.55
C LEU A 122 8.09 29.13 8.47
N LEU A 123 7.42 28.00 8.24
CA LEU A 123 5.97 27.92 8.20
C LEU A 123 5.37 28.13 9.59
N PHE A 124 6.03 27.59 10.63
CA PHE A 124 5.64 27.82 12.01
C PHE A 124 5.95 29.25 12.47
N THR A 125 7.08 29.84 12.07
CA THR A 125 7.39 31.24 12.45
C THR A 125 6.36 32.22 11.89
N LYS A 126 5.94 32.05 10.63
CA LYS A 126 4.91 32.90 10.01
C LYS A 126 3.50 32.72 10.58
N LEU A 127 3.18 31.55 11.13
CA LEU A 127 1.92 31.34 11.82
C LEU A 127 1.92 32.02 13.19
N ILE A 128 3.05 32.01 13.90
CA ILE A 128 3.22 32.69 15.19
C ILE A 128 3.18 34.22 15.03
N GLU A 129 3.82 34.78 13.99
CA GLU A 129 3.78 36.23 13.70
C GLU A 129 2.38 36.77 13.36
N LYS A 130 1.44 35.90 12.95
CA LYS A 130 0.05 36.29 12.66
C LYS A 130 -0.88 36.20 13.87
N ASP A 131 -0.42 35.60 14.97
CA ASP A 131 -1.16 35.48 16.24
C ASP A 131 -0.73 36.54 17.28
N THR A 132 0.07 37.54 16.87
CA THR A 132 0.39 38.75 17.66
C THR A 132 -0.13 39.99 16.95
#